data_AF-A0A498SWT7-F1
#
_entry.id   AF-A0A498SWT7-F1
#
_cell.length_a   1.000
_cell.length_b   1.000
_cell.length_c   1.000
_cell.angle_alpha   90.00
_cell.angle_beta   90.00
_cell.angle_gamma   90.00
#
_symmetry.space_group_name_H-M   'P 1'
#
loop_
_entity.id
_entity.type
_entity.pdbx_description
1 polymer ?
#
loop_
_entity_poly.entity_id
_entity_poly.type
_entity_poly.pdbx_seq_one_letter_code
_entity_poly.pdbx_strand_id
1 'polypeptide(L)'
;MLLRSFKSSYKLESPQDIKLIMYVIMWYLLQALLKEIFAELILDFRLNMGVLSLKVEFSGGAESLFDMQKEFDIRIPNDSGPLFVSDLLRYINVNLIPDKSRSYLLLDKSGENVRPGILVLVNDVDWDLLQGPKTILDDGDVVSFISTLHGG
;
A
#
# COMPACT_ATOMS: atom_id res chain seq x y z
N MET A 1 17.47 -46.07 14.83
CA MET A 1 18.95 -46.13 14.73
C MET A 1 19.60 -44.78 15.06
N LEU A 2 19.10 -43.66 14.52
CA LEU A 2 19.57 -42.28 14.80
C LEU A 2 19.56 -41.87 16.29
N LEU A 3 18.48 -42.15 17.03
CA LEU A 3 18.37 -41.83 18.48
C LEU A 3 19.42 -42.53 19.37
N ARG A 4 19.85 -43.76 19.01
CA ARG A 4 20.90 -44.48 19.75
C ARG A 4 22.28 -43.88 19.47
N SER A 5 22.54 -43.49 18.22
CA SER A 5 23.80 -42.85 17.84
C SER A 5 23.94 -41.44 18.43
N PHE A 6 22.84 -40.69 18.52
CA PHE A 6 22.83 -39.34 19.12
C PHE A 6 23.09 -39.38 20.63
N LYS A 7 22.51 -40.35 21.35
CA LYS A 7 22.74 -40.53 22.80
C LYS A 7 24.19 -40.81 23.16
N SER A 8 24.91 -41.55 22.31
CA SER A 8 26.31 -41.95 22.57
C SER A 8 27.30 -40.79 22.41
N SER A 9 27.03 -39.83 21.53
CA SER A 9 27.96 -38.71 21.26
C SER A 9 27.90 -37.58 22.29
N TYR A 10 26.81 -37.46 23.06
CA TYR A 10 26.60 -36.34 24.00
C TYR A 10 26.49 -36.76 25.48
N LYS A 11 26.81 -38.02 25.82
CA LYS A 11 26.67 -38.57 27.20
C LYS A 11 25.34 -38.19 27.86
N LEU A 12 24.25 -38.51 27.17
CA LEU A 12 22.89 -38.27 27.69
C LEU A 12 22.55 -39.33 28.74
N GLU A 13 23.01 -39.11 29.98
CA GLU A 13 22.94 -40.06 31.09
C GLU A 13 21.73 -39.82 32.00
N SER A 14 21.18 -38.59 32.06
CA SER A 14 20.05 -38.25 32.94
C SER A 14 18.82 -37.73 32.20
N PRO A 15 17.59 -37.87 32.77
CA PRO A 15 16.38 -37.23 32.24
C PRO A 15 16.44 -35.70 32.15
N GLN A 16 17.34 -35.06 32.88
CA GLN A 16 17.53 -33.61 32.89
C GLN A 16 18.24 -33.13 31.62
N ASP A 17 19.17 -33.92 31.09
CA ASP A 17 19.90 -33.59 29.85
C ASP A 17 18.98 -33.63 28.63
N ILE A 18 18.00 -34.55 28.61
CA ILE A 18 16.99 -34.64 27.55
C ILE A 18 16.05 -33.43 27.59
N LYS A 19 15.66 -32.97 28.78
CA LYS A 19 14.87 -31.74 28.93
C LYS A 19 15.62 -30.52 28.42
N LEU A 20 16.91 -30.42 28.71
CA LEU A 20 17.74 -29.30 28.26
C LEU A 20 17.83 -29.27 26.72
N ILE A 21 18.07 -30.42 26.08
CA ILE A 21 18.08 -30.51 24.62
C ILE A 21 16.71 -30.15 24.04
N MET A 22 15.63 -30.60 24.66
CA MET A 22 14.27 -30.26 24.22
C MET A 22 14.00 -28.75 24.32
N TYR A 23 14.45 -28.07 25.38
CA TYR A 23 14.34 -26.62 25.50
C TYR A 23 15.17 -25.88 24.45
N VAL A 24 16.38 -26.36 24.16
CA VAL A 24 17.24 -25.76 23.13
C VAL A 24 16.61 -25.91 21.74
N ILE A 25 16.11 -27.10 21.40
CA ILE A 25 15.40 -27.33 20.14
C ILE A 25 14.14 -26.46 20.07
N MET A 26 13.34 -26.44 21.14
CA MET A 26 12.13 -25.62 21.22
C MET A 26 12.46 -24.13 21.06
N TRP A 27 13.56 -23.68 21.64
CA TRP A 27 14.04 -22.31 21.51
C TRP A 27 14.41 -21.99 20.06
N TYR A 28 15.18 -22.84 19.39
CA TYR A 28 15.53 -22.63 17.97
C TYR A 28 14.31 -22.69 17.05
N LEU A 29 13.35 -23.57 17.32
CA LEU A 29 12.08 -23.64 16.59
C LEU A 29 11.22 -22.39 16.82
N LEU A 30 11.17 -21.88 18.05
CA LEU A 30 10.48 -20.63 18.38
C LEU A 30 11.16 -19.45 17.66
N GLN A 31 12.49 -19.39 17.64
CA GLN A 31 13.24 -18.36 16.91
C GLN A 31 13.00 -18.44 15.40
N ALA A 32 12.92 -19.65 14.82
CA ALA A 32 12.62 -19.84 13.41
C ALA A 32 11.18 -19.38 13.08
N LEU A 33 10.20 -19.78 13.89
CA LEU A 33 8.81 -19.37 13.74
C LEU A 33 8.64 -17.85 13.88
N LEU A 34 9.30 -17.24 14.86
CA LEU A 34 9.31 -15.78 15.02
C LEU A 34 9.92 -15.11 13.79
N LYS A 35 11.05 -15.61 13.26
CA LYS A 35 11.67 -15.04 12.06
C LYS A 35 10.76 -15.08 10.84
N GLU A 36 9.98 -16.13 10.64
CA GLU A 36 9.01 -16.21 9.53
C GLU A 36 7.91 -15.16 9.69
N ILE A 37 7.33 -15.04 10.88
CA ILE A 37 6.30 -14.03 11.19
C ILE A 37 6.86 -12.61 11.04
N PHE A 38 8.07 -12.35 11.54
CA PHE A 38 8.72 -11.05 11.39
C PHE A 38 9.18 -10.78 9.95
N ALA A 39 9.52 -11.79 9.17
CA ALA A 39 9.93 -11.62 7.77
C ALA A 39 8.78 -11.13 6.90
N GLU A 40 7.57 -11.68 7.07
CA GLU A 40 6.38 -11.18 6.38
C GLU A 40 6.05 -9.74 6.79
N LEU A 41 6.09 -9.44 8.09
CA LEU A 41 5.87 -8.08 8.60
C LEU A 41 6.92 -7.07 8.11
N ILE A 42 8.18 -7.50 8.01
CA ILE A 42 9.28 -6.68 7.48
C ILE A 42 9.18 -6.52 5.96
N LEU A 43 8.66 -7.53 5.24
CA LEU A 43 8.39 -7.44 3.81
C LEU A 43 7.27 -6.44 3.53
N ASP A 44 6.15 -6.53 4.23
CA ASP A 44 5.06 -5.54 4.13
C ASP A 44 5.56 -4.14 4.46
N PHE A 45 6.36 -3.99 5.52
CA PHE A 45 6.93 -2.69 5.89
C PHE A 45 7.98 -2.19 4.89
N ARG A 46 8.81 -3.08 4.30
CA ARG A 46 9.80 -2.71 3.28
C ARG A 46 9.18 -2.40 1.92
N LEU A 47 8.09 -3.06 1.55
CA LEU A 47 7.32 -2.74 0.36
C LEU A 47 6.64 -1.37 0.53
N ASN A 48 6.20 -1.05 1.75
CA ASN A 48 5.64 0.26 2.10
C ASN A 48 6.68 1.37 2.35
N MET A 49 7.97 1.10 2.20
CA MET A 49 9.08 2.09 2.27
C MET A 49 9.70 2.30 0.87
N GLY A 50 8.83 2.42 -0.12
CA GLY A 50 9.17 2.42 -1.55
C GLY A 50 8.40 3.49 -2.31
N VAL A 51 8.87 3.76 -3.53
CA VAL A 51 8.12 4.60 -4.47
C VAL A 51 6.91 3.81 -4.96
N LEU A 52 5.70 4.30 -4.70
CA LEU A 52 4.45 3.72 -5.17
C LEU A 52 4.21 4.16 -6.62
N SER A 53 4.03 3.21 -7.52
CA SER A 53 3.68 3.46 -8.92
C SER A 53 2.16 3.40 -9.07
N LEU A 54 1.54 4.46 -9.58
CA LEU A 54 0.10 4.55 -9.78
C LEU A 54 -0.21 4.97 -11.20
N LYS A 55 -1.35 4.50 -11.72
CA LYS A 55 -1.94 5.04 -12.95
C LYS A 55 -3.10 5.96 -12.58
N VAL A 56 -3.09 7.20 -13.06
CA VAL A 56 -4.17 8.16 -12.86
C VAL A 56 -4.85 8.45 -14.19
N GLU A 57 -6.18 8.33 -14.21
CA GLU A 57 -6.99 8.52 -15.42
C GLU A 57 -8.01 9.66 -15.25
N PHE A 58 -8.18 10.48 -16.29
CA PHE A 58 -9.13 11.59 -16.33
C PHE A 58 -10.07 11.44 -17.51
N SER A 59 -11.38 11.55 -17.26
CA SER A 59 -12.40 11.49 -18.30
C SER A 59 -13.64 12.32 -17.97
N GLY A 60 -14.65 12.32 -18.86
CA GLY A 60 -15.88 13.09 -18.69
C GLY A 60 -15.68 14.60 -18.81
N GLY A 61 -14.57 15.05 -19.39
CA GLY A 61 -14.19 16.47 -19.50
C GLY A 61 -13.16 16.89 -18.44
N ALA A 62 -12.86 16.05 -17.44
CA ALA A 62 -11.81 16.32 -16.45
C ALA A 62 -10.42 16.43 -17.08
N GLU A 63 -10.17 15.72 -18.20
CA GLU A 63 -8.89 15.78 -18.93
C GLU A 63 -8.57 17.18 -19.49
N SER A 64 -9.58 18.06 -19.62
CA SER A 64 -9.38 19.45 -20.06
C SER A 64 -8.59 20.30 -19.07
N LEU A 65 -8.46 19.84 -17.82
CA LEU A 65 -7.60 20.45 -16.81
C LEU A 65 -6.11 20.10 -17.03
N PHE A 66 -5.84 19.07 -17.84
CA PHE A 66 -4.52 18.46 -18.03
C PHE A 66 -4.11 18.46 -19.52
N ASP A 67 -4.42 19.53 -20.25
CA ASP A 67 -4.10 19.68 -21.67
C ASP A 67 -4.56 18.51 -22.55
N MET A 68 -5.74 17.95 -22.23
CA MET A 68 -6.34 16.77 -22.87
C MET A 68 -5.58 15.45 -22.66
N GLN A 69 -4.55 15.43 -21.81
CA GLN A 69 -3.90 14.19 -21.40
C GLN A 69 -4.82 13.43 -20.43
N LYS A 70 -5.15 12.19 -20.80
CA LYS A 70 -6.09 11.35 -20.05
C LYS A 70 -5.42 10.45 -19.03
N GLU A 71 -4.18 10.05 -19.25
CA GLU A 71 -3.50 9.03 -18.45
C GLU A 71 -2.15 9.55 -17.97
N PHE A 72 -1.83 9.28 -16.71
CA PHE A 72 -0.57 9.63 -16.07
C PHE A 72 -0.04 8.43 -15.29
N ASP A 73 1.14 7.94 -15.67
CA ASP A 73 1.91 7.02 -14.84
C ASP A 73 2.74 7.86 -13.86
N ILE A 74 2.39 7.81 -12.58
CA ILE A 74 3.03 8.59 -11.53
C ILE A 74 3.76 7.70 -10.53
N ARG A 75 4.75 8.29 -9.88
CA ARG A 75 5.57 7.66 -8.87
C ARG A 75 5.61 8.54 -7.64
N ILE A 76 5.01 8.10 -6.55
CA ILE A 76 4.93 8.85 -5.30
C ILE A 76 5.82 8.19 -4.26
N PRO A 77 6.84 8.88 -3.71
CA PRO A 77 7.62 8.35 -2.60
C PRO A 77 6.72 8.08 -1.40
N ASN A 78 6.75 6.85 -0.90
CA ASN A 78 5.98 6.47 0.28
C ASN A 78 6.92 6.10 1.43
N ASP A 79 7.45 7.13 2.10
CA ASP A 79 8.45 6.96 3.17
C ASP A 79 7.83 7.02 4.58
N SER A 80 6.53 7.34 4.69
CA SER A 80 5.91 7.80 5.95
C SER A 80 4.66 7.02 6.39
N GLY A 81 4.25 5.97 5.69
CA GLY A 81 3.08 5.17 6.07
C GLY A 81 2.22 4.72 4.88
N PRO A 82 0.93 4.40 5.07
CA PRO A 82 0.03 4.15 3.97
C PRO A 82 -0.25 5.45 3.19
N LEU A 83 -0.30 5.36 1.86
CA LEU A 83 -0.67 6.47 0.99
C LEU A 83 -2.17 6.43 0.74
N PHE A 84 -2.87 7.52 1.05
CA PHE A 84 -4.32 7.60 0.88
C PHE A 84 -4.71 8.30 -0.43
N VAL A 85 -5.94 8.08 -0.89
CA VAL A 85 -6.51 8.86 -2.02
C VAL A 85 -6.43 10.37 -1.75
N SER A 86 -6.63 10.84 -0.52
CA SER A 86 -6.45 12.25 -0.17
C SER A 86 -5.03 12.77 -0.41
N ASP A 87 -4.02 11.92 -0.23
CA ASP A 87 -2.61 12.28 -0.52
C ASP A 87 -2.37 12.34 -2.02
N LEU A 88 -2.98 11.42 -2.78
CA LEU A 88 -2.98 11.48 -4.24
C LEU A 88 -3.65 12.76 -4.76
N LEU A 89 -4.79 13.17 -4.21
CA LEU A 89 -5.45 14.43 -4.58
C LEU A 89 -4.53 15.64 -4.36
N ARG A 90 -3.83 15.67 -3.22
CA ARG A 90 -2.82 16.69 -2.93
C ARG A 90 -1.66 16.63 -3.93
N TYR A 91 -1.19 15.44 -4.28
CA TYR A 91 -0.15 15.23 -5.27
C TYR A 91 -0.57 15.75 -6.64
N ILE A 92 -1.78 15.42 -7.10
CA ILE A 92 -2.36 15.92 -8.36
C ILE A 92 -2.41 17.44 -8.35
N ASN A 93 -2.90 18.04 -7.25
CA ASN A 93 -2.98 19.48 -7.10
C ASN A 93 -1.63 20.17 -7.23
N VAL A 94 -0.59 19.61 -6.62
CA VAL A 94 0.75 20.22 -6.58
C VAL A 94 1.54 19.94 -7.86
N ASN A 95 1.46 18.73 -8.42
CA ASN A 95 2.38 18.28 -9.46
C ASN A 95 1.76 18.15 -10.85
N LEU A 96 0.48 17.79 -10.96
CA LEU A 96 -0.13 17.46 -12.27
C LEU A 96 -0.96 18.62 -12.85
N ILE A 97 -1.68 19.39 -12.04
CA ILE A 97 -2.52 20.49 -12.54
C ILE A 97 -1.61 21.63 -13.06
N PRO A 98 -1.62 21.98 -14.36
CA PRO A 98 -0.74 23.02 -14.90
C PRO A 98 -1.08 24.42 -14.38
N ASP A 99 -2.37 24.76 -14.35
CA ASP A 99 -2.88 26.04 -13.87
C ASP A 99 -3.59 25.87 -12.52
N LYS A 100 -2.90 26.25 -11.43
CA LYS A 100 -3.41 26.12 -10.07
C LYS A 100 -4.67 26.95 -9.81
N SER A 101 -4.93 28.00 -10.60
CA SER A 101 -6.15 28.78 -10.48
C SER A 101 -7.40 27.99 -10.88
N ARG A 102 -7.23 26.89 -11.65
CA ARG A 102 -8.29 25.99 -12.14
C ARG A 102 -8.45 24.72 -11.29
N SER A 103 -7.71 24.58 -10.17
CA SER A 103 -7.76 23.39 -9.32
C SER A 103 -9.16 23.08 -8.77
N TYR A 104 -9.96 24.12 -8.53
CA TYR A 104 -11.35 24.01 -8.08
C TYR A 104 -12.28 23.29 -9.08
N LEU A 105 -11.84 23.04 -10.32
CA LEU A 105 -12.61 22.25 -11.28
C LEU A 105 -12.63 20.77 -10.92
N LEU A 106 -11.59 20.28 -10.23
CA LEU A 106 -11.45 18.89 -9.80
C LEU A 106 -11.62 18.74 -8.28
N LEU A 107 -11.04 19.64 -7.49
CA LEU A 107 -10.91 19.51 -6.04
C LEU A 107 -11.91 20.40 -5.29
N ASP A 108 -12.25 19.99 -4.08
CA ASP A 108 -12.99 20.83 -3.14
C ASP A 108 -12.08 21.93 -2.52
N LYS A 109 -12.63 22.72 -1.60
CA LYS A 109 -11.88 23.80 -0.95
C LYS A 109 -10.76 23.31 -0.04
N SER A 110 -10.82 22.08 0.46
CA SER A 110 -9.79 21.50 1.32
C SER A 110 -8.61 20.97 0.52
N GLY A 111 -8.85 20.53 -0.72
CA GLY A 111 -7.85 19.84 -1.55
C GLY A 111 -7.62 18.39 -1.13
N GLU A 112 -8.39 17.88 -0.16
CA GLU A 112 -8.36 16.49 0.33
C GLU A 112 -9.58 15.70 -0.16
N ASN A 113 -10.48 16.35 -0.92
CA ASN A 113 -11.65 15.73 -1.53
C ASN A 113 -11.88 16.29 -2.94
N VAL A 114 -12.70 15.63 -3.73
CA VAL A 114 -13.09 16.10 -5.06
C VAL A 114 -14.29 17.04 -4.99
N ARG A 115 -14.42 17.90 -6.00
CA ARG A 115 -15.60 18.74 -6.17
C ARG A 115 -16.83 17.85 -6.43
N PRO A 116 -18.02 18.20 -5.90
CA PRO A 116 -19.26 17.50 -6.25
C PRO A 116 -19.44 17.37 -7.77
N GLY A 117 -19.86 16.18 -8.21
CA GLY A 117 -19.99 15.82 -9.62
C GLY A 117 -18.69 15.37 -10.30
N ILE A 118 -17.66 15.01 -9.51
CA ILE A 118 -16.57 14.14 -9.93
C ILE A 118 -16.80 12.77 -9.26
N LEU A 119 -16.82 11.71 -10.06
CA LEU A 119 -16.80 10.32 -9.59
C LEU A 119 -15.34 9.84 -9.52
N VAL A 120 -14.98 9.16 -8.44
CA VAL A 120 -13.65 8.59 -8.24
C VAL A 120 -13.76 7.07 -8.15
N LEU A 121 -12.98 6.38 -8.98
CA LEU A 121 -12.88 4.93 -8.95
C LEU A 121 -11.45 4.54 -8.57
N VAL A 122 -11.30 3.53 -7.72
CA VAL A 122 -10.02 2.86 -7.47
C VAL A 122 -10.17 1.43 -7.98
N ASN A 123 -9.38 1.05 -8.99
CA ASN A 123 -9.48 -0.25 -9.67
C ASN A 123 -10.91 -0.58 -10.13
N ASP A 124 -11.55 0.36 -10.82
CA ASP A 124 -12.94 0.28 -11.30
C ASP A 124 -14.02 0.15 -10.20
N VAL A 125 -13.64 0.28 -8.92
CA VAL A 125 -14.57 0.27 -7.78
C VAL A 125 -14.84 1.69 -7.33
N ASP A 126 -16.11 2.03 -7.18
CA ASP A 126 -16.54 3.31 -6.61
C ASP A 126 -15.95 3.50 -5.21
N TRP A 127 -15.23 4.61 -5.01
CA TRP A 127 -14.57 4.89 -3.73
C TRP A 127 -15.53 5.00 -2.54
N ASP A 128 -16.83 5.25 -2.77
CA ASP A 128 -17.86 5.33 -1.74
C ASP A 128 -18.19 3.94 -1.18
N LEU A 129 -17.91 2.88 -1.96
CA LEU A 129 -17.95 1.48 -1.49
C LEU A 129 -16.65 1.07 -0.79
N LEU A 130 -15.62 1.91 -0.85
CA LEU A 130 -14.34 1.76 -0.15
C LEU A 130 -14.33 2.65 1.10
N GLN A 131 -13.30 3.46 1.28
CA GLN A 131 -13.17 4.42 2.38
C GLN A 131 -13.10 5.87 1.86
N GLY A 132 -13.57 6.12 0.63
CA GLY A 132 -13.53 7.42 -0.03
C GLY A 132 -12.10 8.00 -0.01
N PRO A 133 -11.91 9.24 0.47
CA PRO A 133 -10.59 9.86 0.61
C PRO A 133 -9.57 9.08 1.47
N LYS A 134 -10.05 8.22 2.39
CA LYS A 134 -9.21 7.39 3.28
C LYS A 134 -8.93 6.00 2.71
N THR A 135 -9.28 5.74 1.45
CA THR A 135 -8.89 4.52 0.77
C THR A 135 -7.36 4.50 0.66
N ILE A 136 -6.73 3.42 1.12
CA ILE A 136 -5.29 3.19 1.00
C ILE A 136 -5.03 2.73 -0.44
N LEU A 137 -4.00 3.29 -1.07
CA LEU A 137 -3.57 2.94 -2.41
C LEU A 137 -2.34 2.04 -2.33
N ASP A 138 -2.33 1.02 -3.19
CA ASP A 138 -1.25 0.05 -3.34
C ASP A 138 -0.50 0.23 -4.67
N ASP A 139 0.68 -0.39 -4.77
CA ASP A 139 1.51 -0.31 -5.98
C ASP A 139 0.79 -0.96 -7.17
N GLY A 140 0.71 -0.22 -8.28
CA GLY A 140 0.03 -0.64 -9.50
C GLY A 140 -1.46 -0.27 -9.57
N ASP A 141 -2.02 0.37 -8.54
CA ASP A 141 -3.42 0.79 -8.56
C ASP A 141 -3.73 1.79 -9.68
N VAL A 142 -4.96 1.71 -10.18
CA VAL A 142 -5.54 2.65 -11.16
C VAL A 142 -6.58 3.51 -10.45
N VAL A 143 -6.38 4.83 -10.47
CA VAL A 143 -7.34 5.81 -9.91
C VAL A 143 -7.92 6.66 -11.03
N SER A 144 -9.24 6.56 -11.23
CA SER A 144 -9.97 7.25 -12.30
C SER A 144 -10.82 8.39 -11.75
N PHE A 145 -10.74 9.55 -12.39
CA PHE A 145 -11.54 10.73 -12.11
C PHE A 145 -12.45 11.05 -13.30
N ILE A 146 -13.76 10.91 -13.09
CA ILE A 146 -14.77 11.08 -14.14
C ILE A 146 -15.66 12.28 -13.79
N SER A 147 -15.61 13.35 -14.58
CA SER A 147 -16.57 14.44 -14.39
C SER A 147 -17.94 14.04 -14.92
N THR A 148 -18.95 14.09 -14.04
CA THR A 148 -20.35 13.78 -14.38
C THR A 148 -21.19 15.06 -14.60
N LEU A 149 -20.61 16.22 -14.32
CA LEU A 149 -21.26 17.54 -14.45
C LEU A 149 -21.15 18.17 -15.84
N HIS A 150 -20.17 17.76 -16.66
CA HIS A 150 -19.89 18.39 -17.97
C HIS A 150 -20.47 17.60 -19.16
N GLY A 151 -21.49 16.77 -18.93
CA GLY A 151 -22.26 16.12 -19.99
C GLY A 151 -23.29 17.07 -20.61
N GLY A 152 -22.83 18.05 -21.38
CA GLY A 152 -23.66 19.00 -22.13
C GLY A 152 -22.86 19.87 -23.08
#